data_AF-A0AB33ENQ1-F1
#
_entry.id   AF-A0AB33ENQ1-F1
#
_cell.length_a   1.000
_cell.length_b   1.000
_cell.length_c   1.000
_cell.angle_alpha   90.00
_cell.angle_beta   90.00
_cell.angle_gamma   90.00
#
_symmetry.space_group_name_H-M   'P 1'
#
loop_
_entity.id
_entity.type
_entity.pdbx_description
1 polymer ?
#
loop_
_entity_poly.entity_id
_entity_poly.type
_entity_poly.pdbx_seq_one_letter_code
_entity_poly.pdbx_strand_id
1 'polypeptide(L)'
;MLVLAAAAAWGTAPSASAAAAPTITAVTGATDGGTVRGVTVVQAKVRGATDAVTFTLSGPSSDVWTERAAPYFFHGDHNGAATGWDTNRIADGRYTLTVRAAKGSAATTRTVTFTVDNGSATPTPDPTDAAGRPSVWVLSDMSIPGGGTDRDDIVTLATLSAYADKFAVERVVVGATTVGINCAKALDYARTSFGAHLPGITLASTCADGDGFTTCTAANPWLRQPPATVEALVASIRAGGLTVLNWGPMSEIAGAVCWLEHHAPADLAKVRIISHWTDPSPGYPSRGQAYNCAKDQSACDYLHQAARRAANRISLVELGGSGQRFVDEADDRCAADTSVPNNGLGALLNVTKDTGTPDMSDGATFLLLVTGGLESYVDDGTDDANFTKGFQQLCVAAPAIFDHLRTHLN
;
A
#
# COMPACT_ATOMS: atom_id res chain seq x y z
N MET A 1 45.50 23.63 -91.29
CA MET A 1 44.30 22.90 -90.88
C MET A 1 44.55 22.42 -89.45
N LEU A 2 44.13 23.19 -88.46
CA LEU A 2 44.43 22.97 -87.05
C LEU A 2 43.15 22.44 -86.38
N VAL A 3 43.18 21.21 -85.86
CA VAL A 3 42.05 20.61 -85.12
C VAL A 3 42.25 20.89 -83.64
N LEU A 4 41.28 21.57 -83.01
CA LEU A 4 41.20 21.77 -81.56
C LEU A 4 40.92 20.44 -80.85
N ALA A 5 41.73 20.10 -79.85
CA ALA A 5 41.39 19.11 -78.83
C ALA A 5 40.97 19.85 -77.55
N ALA A 6 39.70 19.72 -77.16
CA ALA A 6 39.19 20.21 -75.88
C ALA A 6 39.53 19.19 -74.78
N ALA A 7 40.33 19.59 -73.80
CA ALA A 7 40.57 18.82 -72.59
C ALA A 7 39.39 19.01 -71.62
N ALA A 8 38.64 17.94 -71.37
CA ALA A 8 37.64 17.88 -70.31
C ALA A 8 38.35 17.78 -68.95
N ALA A 9 38.28 18.82 -68.14
CA ALA A 9 38.68 18.77 -66.75
C ALA A 9 37.60 18.03 -65.95
N TRP A 10 37.92 16.84 -65.45
CA TRP A 10 37.10 16.12 -64.49
C TRP A 10 37.26 16.82 -63.14
N GLY A 11 36.30 17.65 -62.77
CA GLY A 11 36.18 18.15 -61.40
C GLY A 11 35.89 16.99 -60.47
N THR A 12 36.84 16.65 -59.60
CA THR A 12 36.59 15.76 -58.46
C THR A 12 35.59 16.47 -57.54
N ALA A 13 34.34 16.00 -57.54
CA ALA A 13 33.40 16.36 -56.49
C ALA A 13 34.02 15.98 -55.14
N PRO A 14 33.94 16.83 -54.11
CA PRO A 14 34.37 16.43 -52.78
C PRO A 14 33.48 15.25 -52.35
N SER A 15 34.10 14.07 -52.18
CA SER A 15 33.45 12.94 -51.52
C SER A 15 32.87 13.46 -50.21
N ALA A 16 31.54 13.35 -50.07
CA ALA A 16 30.89 13.54 -48.78
C ALA A 16 31.65 12.68 -47.77
N SER A 17 32.29 13.34 -46.80
CA SER A 17 32.94 12.67 -45.67
C SER A 17 31.93 11.67 -45.13
N ALA A 18 32.24 10.37 -45.18
CA ALA A 18 31.40 9.34 -44.59
C ALA A 18 31.09 9.80 -43.17
N ALA A 19 29.81 10.08 -42.87
CA ALA A 19 29.42 10.57 -41.58
C ALA A 19 29.93 9.57 -40.54
N ALA A 20 30.72 10.06 -39.57
CA ALA A 20 31.36 9.19 -38.59
C ALA A 20 30.30 8.28 -37.94
N ALA A 21 30.62 6.98 -37.87
CA ALA A 21 29.76 5.98 -37.26
C ALA A 21 29.39 6.37 -35.81
N PRO A 22 28.18 6.01 -35.35
CA PRO A 22 27.73 6.36 -34.01
C PRO A 22 28.67 5.73 -32.97
N THR A 23 29.08 6.54 -31.99
CA THR A 23 29.90 6.13 -30.85
C THR A 23 29.26 6.62 -29.56
N ILE A 24 28.93 5.71 -28.64
CA ILE A 24 28.40 6.07 -27.32
C ILE A 24 29.58 6.49 -26.42
N THR A 25 29.69 7.78 -26.15
CA THR A 25 30.79 8.34 -25.34
C THR A 25 30.51 8.22 -23.84
N ALA A 26 29.24 8.29 -23.42
CA ALA A 26 28.83 8.12 -22.02
C ALA A 26 27.37 7.67 -21.91
N VAL A 27 27.06 7.02 -20.79
CA VAL A 27 25.70 6.86 -20.25
C VAL A 27 25.69 7.57 -18.89
N THR A 28 24.77 8.50 -18.68
CA THR A 28 24.60 9.23 -17.40
C THR A 28 23.28 8.85 -16.74
N GLY A 29 23.13 9.13 -15.45
CA GLY A 29 21.92 8.78 -14.68
C GLY A 29 21.89 7.33 -14.18
N ALA A 30 22.73 6.46 -14.75
CA ALA A 30 23.04 5.12 -14.26
C ALA A 30 24.52 4.81 -14.55
N THR A 31 25.27 4.40 -13.53
CA THR A 31 26.69 4.06 -13.64
C THR A 31 26.94 2.61 -13.23
N ASP A 32 27.99 2.00 -13.76
CA ASP A 32 28.32 0.62 -13.42
C ASP A 32 28.65 0.47 -11.93
N GLY A 33 28.01 -0.50 -11.28
CA GLY A 33 28.04 -0.72 -9.83
C GLY A 33 27.32 0.36 -8.99
N GLY A 34 26.73 1.37 -9.61
CA GLY A 34 26.04 2.46 -8.92
C GLY A 34 24.66 2.08 -8.39
N THR A 35 24.10 2.96 -7.56
CA THR A 35 22.73 2.86 -7.06
C THR A 35 21.87 3.98 -7.65
N VAL A 36 20.67 3.64 -8.12
CA VAL A 36 19.69 4.56 -8.69
C VAL A 36 18.43 4.55 -7.81
N ARG A 37 17.87 5.74 -7.54
CA ARG A 37 16.70 5.94 -6.66
C ARG A 37 15.79 7.05 -7.19
N GLY A 38 14.48 6.91 -6.97
CA GLY A 38 13.50 7.93 -7.33
C GLY A 38 13.45 8.26 -8.83
N VAL A 39 13.21 9.53 -9.16
CA VAL A 39 13.22 9.98 -10.57
C VAL A 39 14.66 10.30 -10.98
N THR A 40 15.19 9.54 -11.94
CA THR A 40 16.54 9.76 -12.51
C THR A 40 16.46 10.12 -13.99
N VAL A 41 17.42 10.89 -14.50
CA VAL A 41 17.51 11.20 -15.94
C VAL A 41 18.62 10.36 -16.56
N VAL A 42 18.24 9.30 -17.27
CA VAL A 42 19.20 8.46 -18.00
C VAL A 42 19.38 8.99 -19.43
N GLN A 43 20.63 9.30 -19.79
CA GLN A 43 20.97 9.84 -21.10
C GLN A 43 22.11 9.05 -21.75
N ALA A 44 21.97 8.76 -23.04
CA ALA A 44 23.06 8.29 -23.89
C ALA A 44 23.70 9.47 -24.62
N LYS A 45 24.98 9.73 -24.37
CA LYS A 45 25.76 10.71 -25.13
C LYS A 45 26.39 10.01 -26.33
N VAL A 46 25.99 10.42 -27.53
CA VAL A 46 26.44 9.80 -28.79
C VAL A 46 27.14 10.83 -29.66
N ARG A 47 28.29 10.45 -30.24
CA ARG A 47 29.01 11.21 -31.27
C ARG A 47 28.84 10.53 -32.61
N GLY A 48 28.77 11.32 -33.69
CA GLY A 48 28.55 10.81 -35.04
C GLY A 48 27.08 10.82 -35.43
N ALA A 49 26.79 10.54 -36.71
CA ALA A 49 25.42 10.49 -37.19
C ALA A 49 24.71 9.26 -36.60
N THR A 50 23.50 9.44 -36.08
CA THR A 50 22.73 8.39 -35.39
C THR A 50 21.26 8.48 -35.82
N ASP A 51 20.66 7.35 -36.22
CA ASP A 51 19.25 7.26 -36.59
C ASP A 51 18.36 6.99 -35.35
N ALA A 52 18.87 6.18 -34.42
CA ALA A 52 18.16 5.84 -33.19
C ALA A 52 19.13 5.34 -32.12
N VAL A 53 18.71 5.50 -30.87
CA VAL A 53 19.30 4.87 -29.69
C VAL A 53 18.23 4.02 -29.02
N THR A 54 18.48 2.71 -28.90
CA THR A 54 17.63 1.79 -28.17
C THR A 54 18.23 1.51 -26.80
N PHE A 55 17.40 1.65 -25.77
CA PHE A 55 17.68 1.31 -24.39
C PHE A 55 16.93 0.02 -24.06
N THR A 56 17.65 -0.99 -23.58
CA THR A 56 17.08 -2.26 -23.14
C THR A 56 17.46 -2.47 -21.69
N LEU A 57 16.48 -2.37 -20.80
CA LEU A 57 16.61 -2.63 -19.38
C LEU A 57 16.22 -4.09 -19.11
N SER A 58 17.07 -4.82 -18.37
CA SER A 58 16.81 -6.17 -17.91
C SER A 58 17.15 -6.31 -16.43
N GLY A 59 16.42 -7.17 -15.72
CA GLY A 59 16.51 -7.34 -14.26
C GLY A 59 15.19 -7.90 -13.71
N PRO A 60 14.85 -7.58 -12.46
CA PRO A 60 13.54 -7.89 -11.86
C PRO A 60 12.34 -7.42 -12.71
N SER A 61 12.52 -6.33 -13.47
CA SER A 61 11.60 -5.88 -14.52
C SER A 61 12.38 -5.66 -15.82
N SER A 62 11.69 -5.66 -16.95
CA SER A 62 12.31 -5.41 -18.26
C SER A 62 11.57 -4.32 -19.01
N ASP A 63 12.32 -3.52 -19.75
CA ASP A 63 11.76 -2.42 -20.55
C ASP A 63 12.63 -2.15 -21.78
N VAL A 64 12.01 -1.69 -22.86
CA VAL A 64 12.69 -1.31 -24.11
C VAL A 64 12.16 0.02 -24.61
N TRP A 65 13.06 1.00 -24.71
CA TRP A 65 12.75 2.32 -25.25
C TRP A 65 13.62 2.62 -26.46
N THR A 66 13.06 3.23 -27.50
CA THR A 66 13.83 3.70 -28.66
C THR A 66 13.64 5.19 -28.85
N GLU A 67 14.72 5.94 -28.68
CA GLU A 67 14.77 7.38 -28.93
C GLU A 67 15.36 7.64 -30.31
N ARG A 68 14.68 8.47 -31.12
CA ARG A 68 15.06 8.77 -32.51
C ARG A 68 15.55 10.20 -32.69
N ALA A 69 15.34 11.06 -31.70
CA ALA A 69 15.80 12.44 -31.71
C ALA A 69 16.88 12.65 -30.64
N ALA A 70 17.93 13.39 -30.98
CA ALA A 70 18.86 13.87 -29.97
C ALA A 70 18.23 15.10 -29.28
N PRO A 71 18.40 15.27 -27.95
CA PRO A 71 19.17 14.44 -27.01
C PRO A 71 18.54 13.07 -26.70
N TYR A 72 19.37 12.00 -26.66
CA TYR A 72 18.86 10.63 -26.47
C TYR A 72 18.64 10.30 -24.99
N PHE A 73 17.42 10.47 -24.51
CA PHE A 73 16.99 10.12 -23.16
C PHE A 73 16.23 8.78 -23.12
N PHE A 74 16.42 8.03 -22.04
CA PHE A 74 15.55 6.90 -21.73
C PHE A 74 14.16 7.46 -21.35
N HIS A 75 13.09 6.96 -21.99
CA HIS A 75 11.73 7.50 -21.94
C HIS A 75 11.56 8.91 -22.55
N GLY A 76 12.55 9.35 -23.32
CA GLY A 76 12.48 10.55 -24.16
C GLY A 76 12.43 11.87 -23.40
N ASP A 77 12.00 12.90 -24.11
CA ASP A 77 11.87 14.27 -23.61
C ASP A 77 10.63 14.98 -24.17
N HIS A 78 10.26 16.08 -23.51
CA HIS A 78 9.26 17.02 -24.01
C HIS A 78 9.91 18.39 -24.20
N ASN A 79 10.03 18.83 -25.46
CA ASN A 79 10.68 20.10 -25.83
C ASN A 79 12.12 20.25 -25.29
N GLY A 80 12.90 19.16 -25.27
CA GLY A 80 14.27 19.15 -24.77
C GLY A 80 14.40 18.95 -23.25
N ALA A 81 13.29 18.92 -22.51
CA ALA A 81 13.28 18.58 -21.09
C ALA A 81 13.01 17.07 -20.91
N ALA A 82 13.98 16.33 -20.36
CA ALA A 82 13.86 14.90 -20.17
C ALA A 82 12.66 14.53 -19.29
N THR A 83 11.91 13.50 -19.69
CA THR A 83 10.73 13.01 -18.95
C THR A 83 11.11 12.49 -17.56
N GLY A 84 12.34 11.97 -17.42
CA GLY A 84 12.81 11.29 -16.22
C GLY A 84 12.25 9.86 -16.15
N TRP A 85 13.07 8.96 -15.63
CA TRP A 85 12.73 7.58 -15.35
C TRP A 85 12.47 7.43 -13.85
N ASP A 86 11.21 7.14 -13.50
CA ASP A 86 10.76 6.96 -12.12
C ASP A 86 11.01 5.52 -11.67
N THR A 87 12.09 5.30 -10.91
CA THR A 87 12.45 3.97 -10.45
C THR A 87 11.54 3.45 -9.35
N ASN A 88 10.67 4.27 -8.75
CA ASN A 88 9.68 3.82 -7.76
C ASN A 88 8.59 2.93 -8.38
N ARG A 89 8.51 2.85 -9.71
CA ARG A 89 7.49 2.07 -10.44
C ARG A 89 7.95 0.68 -10.85
N ILE A 90 9.18 0.32 -10.49
CA ILE A 90 9.77 -0.98 -10.78
C ILE A 90 10.33 -1.59 -9.49
N ALA A 91 10.47 -2.91 -9.46
CA ALA A 91 10.98 -3.60 -8.29
C ALA A 91 12.44 -3.19 -7.99
N ASP A 92 12.80 -3.11 -6.72
CA ASP A 92 14.19 -2.97 -6.30
C ASP A 92 15.00 -4.22 -6.72
N GLY A 93 16.29 -4.03 -6.98
CA GLY A 93 17.21 -5.10 -7.31
C GLY A 93 18.26 -4.71 -8.33
N ARG A 94 19.00 -5.71 -8.82
CA ARG A 94 20.10 -5.51 -9.77
C ARG A 94 19.56 -5.48 -11.20
N TYR A 95 19.84 -4.40 -11.91
CA TYR A 95 19.46 -4.19 -13.31
C TYR A 95 20.68 -4.06 -14.22
N THR A 96 20.47 -4.37 -15.49
CA THR A 96 21.42 -4.15 -16.58
C THR A 96 20.73 -3.32 -17.66
N LEU A 97 21.30 -2.17 -18.00
CA LEU A 97 20.85 -1.34 -19.11
C LEU A 97 21.83 -1.47 -20.27
N THR A 98 21.33 -1.98 -21.39
CA THR A 98 22.05 -2.07 -22.66
C THR A 98 21.59 -0.96 -23.59
N VAL A 99 22.50 -0.07 -23.96
CA VAL A 99 22.26 1.06 -24.86
C VAL A 99 22.89 0.76 -26.20
N ARG A 100 22.11 0.80 -27.28
CA ARG A 100 22.57 0.56 -28.65
C ARG A 100 22.27 1.78 -29.54
N ALA A 101 23.30 2.45 -30.04
CA ALA A 101 23.17 3.52 -31.02
C ALA A 101 23.44 2.99 -32.43
N ALA A 102 22.59 3.33 -33.41
CA ALA A 102 22.67 2.81 -34.77
C ALA A 102 22.55 3.89 -35.85
N LYS A 103 23.22 3.67 -36.98
CA LYS A 103 23.15 4.46 -38.21
C LYS A 103 23.26 3.53 -39.42
N GLY A 104 22.15 3.29 -40.12
CA GLY A 104 22.10 2.25 -41.14
C GLY A 104 22.57 0.88 -40.60
N SER A 105 23.59 0.28 -41.23
CA SER A 105 24.17 -0.99 -40.78
C SER A 105 25.20 -0.86 -39.65
N ALA A 106 25.68 0.36 -39.35
CA ALA A 106 26.64 0.59 -38.28
C ALA A 106 25.91 0.69 -36.93
N ALA A 107 26.45 0.05 -35.90
CA ALA A 107 25.94 0.16 -34.54
C ALA A 107 27.05 0.04 -33.50
N THR A 108 26.84 0.67 -32.36
CA THR A 108 27.68 0.56 -31.16
C THR A 108 26.78 0.25 -29.97
N THR A 109 27.31 -0.50 -29.01
CA THR A 109 26.57 -0.91 -27.81
C THR A 109 27.41 -0.58 -26.58
N ARG A 110 26.76 -0.16 -25.51
CA ARG A 110 27.34 -0.01 -24.18
C ARG A 110 26.38 -0.56 -23.14
N THR A 111 26.91 -1.26 -22.16
CA THR A 111 26.14 -1.84 -21.05
C THR A 111 26.57 -1.21 -19.74
N VAL A 112 25.61 -0.96 -18.86
CA VAL A 112 25.85 -0.57 -17.46
C VAL A 112 25.01 -1.46 -16.54
N THR A 113 25.59 -1.95 -15.46
CA THR A 113 24.90 -2.72 -14.44
C THR A 113 24.82 -1.89 -13.16
N PHE A 114 23.64 -1.73 -12.59
CA PHE A 114 23.42 -0.90 -11.40
C PHE A 114 22.35 -1.54 -10.52
N THR A 115 22.19 -1.02 -9.32
CA THR A 115 21.14 -1.43 -8.40
C THR A 115 20.07 -0.35 -8.36
N VAL A 116 18.81 -0.73 -8.61
CA VAL A 116 17.66 0.06 -8.18
C VAL A 116 17.42 -0.30 -6.73
N ASP A 117 17.46 0.72 -5.89
CA ASP A 117 17.21 0.59 -4.47
C ASP A 117 16.53 1.88 -4.08
N ASN A 118 15.21 1.94 -4.23
CA ASN A 118 14.44 3.11 -3.84
C ASN A 118 14.44 3.34 -2.32
N GLY A 119 15.14 2.47 -1.58
CA GLY A 119 14.70 2.06 -0.28
C GLY A 119 13.34 1.40 -0.45
N SER A 120 13.24 0.11 -0.13
CA SER A 120 12.15 -0.22 0.78
C SER A 120 12.23 0.87 1.86
N ALA A 121 11.13 1.59 2.12
CA ALA A 121 11.02 2.29 3.38
C ALA A 121 11.53 1.27 4.38
N THR A 122 12.68 1.54 5.02
CA THR A 122 13.11 0.67 6.12
C THR A 122 11.86 0.60 6.95
N PRO A 123 11.23 -0.59 7.13
CA PRO A 123 9.99 -0.63 7.87
C PRO A 123 10.35 0.09 9.15
N THR A 124 9.67 1.21 9.42
CA THR A 124 9.77 1.81 10.75
C THR A 124 9.57 0.61 11.66
N PRO A 125 10.58 0.21 12.45
CA PRO A 125 10.55 -1.08 13.14
C PRO A 125 9.17 -1.24 13.72
N ASP A 126 8.51 -2.37 13.43
CA ASP A 126 7.15 -2.60 13.91
C ASP A 126 7.15 -2.19 15.39
N PRO A 127 6.28 -1.26 15.79
CA PRO A 127 6.30 -0.71 17.13
C PRO A 127 6.20 -1.81 18.12
N THR A 128 7.27 -2.00 18.85
CA THR A 128 7.25 -2.96 19.91
C THR A 128 6.92 -2.22 21.19
N ASP A 129 5.95 -2.70 21.95
CA ASP A 129 5.87 -2.33 23.35
C ASP A 129 7.17 -2.75 24.07
N ALA A 130 7.27 -2.46 25.37
CA ALA A 130 8.45 -2.85 26.16
C ALA A 130 8.79 -4.36 26.08
N ALA A 131 7.85 -5.20 25.59
CA ALA A 131 8.00 -6.63 25.43
C ALA A 131 8.25 -7.09 23.98
N GLY A 132 8.39 -6.21 22.99
CA GLY A 132 8.63 -6.65 21.61
C GLY A 132 7.37 -6.76 20.73
N ARG A 133 6.19 -6.30 21.16
CA ARG A 133 4.92 -6.58 20.46
C ARG A 133 4.42 -5.41 19.59
N PRO A 134 4.06 -5.63 18.32
CA PRO A 134 3.38 -4.67 17.45
C PRO A 134 2.24 -3.93 18.16
N SER A 135 2.34 -2.60 18.22
CA SER A 135 1.29 -1.72 18.74
C SER A 135 0.19 -1.49 17.70
N VAL A 136 -1.06 -1.74 18.09
CA VAL A 136 -2.22 -1.65 17.21
C VAL A 136 -3.29 -0.72 17.78
N TRP A 137 -3.95 0.01 16.87
CA TRP A 137 -5.09 0.86 17.15
C TRP A 137 -6.28 0.40 16.32
N VAL A 138 -7.37 0.02 16.97
CA VAL A 138 -8.54 -0.53 16.28
C VAL A 138 -9.57 0.56 16.08
N LEU A 139 -10.01 0.74 14.83
CA LEU A 139 -11.17 1.54 14.45
C LEU A 139 -12.29 0.59 14.05
N SER A 140 -13.38 0.60 14.80
CA SER A 140 -14.45 -0.40 14.69
C SER A 140 -15.82 0.27 14.67
N ASP A 141 -16.77 -0.30 13.93
CA ASP A 141 -18.18 0.05 14.04
C ASP A 141 -18.99 -1.03 14.76
N MET A 142 -18.35 -1.62 15.78
CA MET A 142 -18.97 -2.55 16.71
C MET A 142 -20.32 -2.02 17.19
N SER A 143 -21.38 -2.76 16.86
CA SER A 143 -22.67 -2.62 17.52
C SER A 143 -22.91 -3.78 18.48
N ILE A 144 -23.83 -3.57 19.43
CA ILE A 144 -24.27 -4.64 20.34
C ILE A 144 -24.89 -5.79 19.53
N PRO A 145 -24.91 -7.05 20.02
CA PRO A 145 -25.67 -8.11 19.37
C PRO A 145 -27.13 -7.71 19.14
N GLY A 146 -27.53 -7.55 17.87
CA GLY A 146 -28.88 -7.06 17.49
C GLY A 146 -28.98 -5.53 17.29
N GLY A 147 -27.86 -4.80 17.35
CA GLY A 147 -27.71 -3.45 16.81
C GLY A 147 -27.61 -3.48 15.29
N GLY A 148 -27.75 -2.33 14.63
CA GLY A 148 -27.90 -2.24 13.18
C GLY A 148 -26.66 -2.55 12.32
N THR A 149 -25.55 -3.01 12.89
CA THR A 149 -24.38 -3.53 12.16
C THR A 149 -24.24 -5.04 12.39
N ASP A 150 -23.47 -5.75 11.56
CA ASP A 150 -23.17 -7.15 11.77
C ASP A 150 -22.30 -7.41 13.00
N ARG A 151 -22.14 -8.68 13.34
CA ARG A 151 -21.51 -9.11 14.61
C ARG A 151 -20.01 -9.36 14.46
N ASP A 152 -19.46 -9.12 13.29
CA ASP A 152 -18.09 -9.42 12.93
C ASP A 152 -17.06 -8.63 13.73
N ASP A 153 -17.31 -7.36 14.09
CA ASP A 153 -16.41 -6.64 15.01
C ASP A 153 -16.30 -7.32 16.38
N ILE A 154 -17.41 -7.88 16.91
CA ILE A 154 -17.41 -8.58 18.21
C ILE A 154 -16.61 -9.88 18.11
N VAL A 155 -16.85 -10.64 17.05
CA VAL A 155 -16.13 -11.89 16.79
C VAL A 155 -14.66 -11.59 16.56
N THR A 156 -14.34 -10.56 15.77
CA THR A 156 -12.98 -10.12 15.47
C THR A 156 -12.26 -9.63 16.72
N LEU A 157 -12.93 -8.87 17.61
CA LEU A 157 -12.31 -8.47 18.88
C LEU A 157 -12.08 -9.67 19.80
N ALA A 158 -12.95 -10.70 19.76
CA ALA A 158 -12.70 -11.96 20.46
C ALA A 158 -11.48 -12.69 19.89
N THR A 159 -11.35 -12.74 18.55
CA THR A 159 -10.17 -13.27 17.86
C THR A 159 -8.92 -12.49 18.25
N LEU A 160 -8.92 -11.15 18.20
CA LEU A 160 -7.78 -10.31 18.60
C LEU A 160 -7.42 -10.52 20.07
N SER A 161 -8.41 -10.72 20.95
CA SER A 161 -8.18 -11.04 22.36
C SER A 161 -7.45 -12.36 22.55
N ALA A 162 -7.73 -13.38 21.73
CA ALA A 162 -6.98 -14.64 21.73
C ALA A 162 -5.53 -14.48 21.24
N TYR A 163 -5.23 -13.40 20.51
CA TYR A 163 -3.88 -13.02 20.04
C TYR A 163 -3.26 -11.87 20.86
N ALA A 164 -3.80 -11.54 22.03
CA ALA A 164 -3.32 -10.42 22.84
C ALA A 164 -1.85 -10.55 23.27
N ASP A 165 -1.30 -11.76 23.30
CA ASP A 165 0.13 -11.99 23.55
C ASP A 165 1.03 -11.56 22.39
N LYS A 166 0.47 -11.37 21.18
CA LYS A 166 1.19 -10.94 19.98
C LYS A 166 1.14 -9.44 19.73
N PHE A 167 0.21 -8.73 20.37
CA PHE A 167 -0.03 -7.31 20.10
C PHE A 167 -0.08 -6.48 21.38
N ALA A 168 0.34 -5.22 21.27
CA ALA A 168 0.00 -4.18 22.23
C ALA A 168 -1.21 -3.41 21.70
N VAL A 169 -2.40 -3.79 22.16
CA VAL A 169 -3.65 -3.08 21.78
C VAL A 169 -3.72 -1.76 22.54
N GLU A 170 -3.32 -0.66 21.91
CA GLU A 170 -3.30 0.66 22.56
C GLU A 170 -4.72 1.16 22.84
N ARG A 171 -5.58 1.03 21.84
CA ARG A 171 -6.96 1.52 21.90
C ARG A 171 -7.87 0.76 20.95
N VAL A 172 -9.13 0.62 21.36
CA VAL A 172 -10.25 0.28 20.48
C VAL A 172 -11.21 1.46 20.50
N VAL A 173 -11.49 2.01 19.32
CA VAL A 173 -12.41 3.12 19.14
C VAL A 173 -13.65 2.64 18.39
N VAL A 174 -14.81 2.88 19.00
CA VAL A 174 -16.11 2.56 18.40
C VAL A 174 -16.72 3.81 17.77
N GLY A 175 -16.99 3.77 16.48
CA GLY A 175 -17.51 4.90 15.73
C GLY A 175 -18.51 4.50 14.65
N ALA A 176 -19.44 5.41 14.36
CA ALA A 176 -20.31 5.31 13.20
C ALA A 176 -20.67 6.71 12.70
N THR A 177 -20.66 6.88 11.39
CA THR A 177 -20.91 8.15 10.70
C THR A 177 -22.26 8.16 10.00
N THR A 178 -22.77 7.00 9.56
CA THR A 178 -24.05 6.87 8.85
C THR A 178 -25.00 5.84 9.44
N VAL A 179 -24.52 4.95 10.32
CA VAL A 179 -25.34 3.93 10.98
C VAL A 179 -25.59 4.35 12.43
N GLY A 180 -26.83 4.25 12.89
CA GLY A 180 -27.20 4.58 14.27
C GLY A 180 -26.67 3.56 15.26
N ILE A 181 -25.43 3.75 15.75
CA ILE A 181 -24.83 2.92 16.79
C ILE A 181 -24.97 3.57 18.16
N ASN A 182 -25.34 2.79 19.17
CA ASN A 182 -25.25 3.22 20.55
C ASN A 182 -23.84 2.92 21.07
N CYS A 183 -22.89 3.83 20.80
CA CYS A 183 -21.50 3.64 21.19
C CYS A 183 -21.33 3.48 22.70
N ALA A 184 -22.15 4.12 23.55
CA ALA A 184 -22.08 3.91 25.00
C ALA A 184 -22.34 2.45 25.38
N LYS A 185 -23.36 1.82 24.80
CA LYS A 185 -23.64 0.40 24.99
C LYS A 185 -22.58 -0.51 24.36
N ALA A 186 -22.06 -0.15 23.19
CA ALA A 186 -20.99 -0.91 22.55
C ALA A 186 -19.71 -0.91 23.40
N LEU A 187 -19.32 0.25 23.94
CA LEU A 187 -18.17 0.34 24.85
C LEU A 187 -18.40 -0.39 26.17
N ASP A 188 -19.61 -0.36 26.73
CA ASP A 188 -19.96 -1.12 27.93
C ASP A 188 -19.89 -2.64 27.69
N TYR A 189 -20.41 -3.08 26.54
CA TYR A 189 -20.30 -4.47 26.10
C TYR A 189 -18.84 -4.88 25.90
N ALA A 190 -18.05 -4.08 25.18
CA ALA A 190 -16.64 -4.38 24.94
C ALA A 190 -15.86 -4.49 26.26
N ARG A 191 -16.09 -3.57 27.20
CA ARG A 191 -15.46 -3.60 28.52
C ARG A 191 -15.81 -4.88 29.29
N THR A 192 -17.09 -5.24 29.29
CA THR A 192 -17.59 -6.40 30.05
C THR A 192 -17.13 -7.71 29.44
N SER A 193 -17.13 -7.82 28.11
CA SER A 193 -16.83 -9.06 27.38
C SER A 193 -15.34 -9.31 27.22
N PHE A 194 -14.53 -8.25 27.05
CA PHE A 194 -13.11 -8.39 26.70
C PHE A 194 -12.14 -7.89 27.77
N GLY A 195 -12.59 -7.12 28.76
CA GLY A 195 -11.70 -6.49 29.75
C GLY A 195 -10.83 -7.46 30.54
N ALA A 196 -11.28 -8.70 30.76
CA ALA A 196 -10.49 -9.75 31.39
C ALA A 196 -9.39 -10.32 30.47
N HIS A 197 -9.60 -10.31 29.15
CA HIS A 197 -8.69 -10.86 28.14
C HIS A 197 -7.74 -9.79 27.56
N LEU A 198 -8.15 -8.53 27.59
CA LEU A 198 -7.36 -7.36 27.19
C LEU A 198 -7.18 -6.41 28.40
N PRO A 199 -6.38 -6.81 29.41
CA PRO A 199 -6.20 -6.01 30.61
C PRO A 199 -5.56 -4.66 30.25
N GLY A 200 -6.22 -3.57 30.65
CA GLY A 200 -5.74 -2.22 30.36
C GLY A 200 -6.13 -1.67 29.00
N ILE A 201 -7.04 -2.34 28.26
CA ILE A 201 -7.61 -1.80 27.03
C ILE A 201 -8.20 -0.40 27.24
N THR A 202 -7.74 0.54 26.43
CA THR A 202 -8.38 1.86 26.35
C THR A 202 -9.54 1.76 25.36
N LEU A 203 -10.74 2.10 25.82
CA LEU A 203 -11.94 2.13 25.00
C LEU A 203 -12.38 3.58 24.81
N ALA A 204 -12.61 3.99 23.57
CA ALA A 204 -13.09 5.33 23.25
C ALA A 204 -14.16 5.29 22.14
N SER A 205 -14.78 6.43 21.86
CA SER A 205 -15.76 6.52 20.78
C SER A 205 -15.74 7.87 20.11
N THR A 206 -16.07 7.87 18.81
CA THR A 206 -16.27 9.05 17.99
C THR A 206 -17.75 9.42 17.81
N CYS A 207 -18.70 8.66 18.39
CA CYS A 207 -20.14 8.93 18.26
C CYS A 207 -20.57 10.32 18.79
N ALA A 208 -19.79 10.90 19.71
CA ALA A 208 -20.08 12.23 20.25
C ALA A 208 -19.58 13.37 19.35
N ASP A 209 -18.79 13.07 18.33
CA ASP A 209 -18.03 14.04 17.55
C ASP A 209 -18.78 14.58 16.31
N GLY A 210 -20.07 14.25 16.14
CA GLY A 210 -20.95 14.81 15.11
C GLY A 210 -20.79 14.17 13.71
N ASP A 211 -20.98 14.97 12.64
CA ASP A 211 -21.11 14.58 11.22
C ASP A 211 -19.87 13.88 10.58
N GLY A 212 -18.87 13.50 11.36
CA GLY A 212 -17.65 12.83 10.88
C GLY A 212 -16.69 13.72 10.09
N PHE A 213 -15.74 13.07 9.39
CA PHE A 213 -14.77 13.77 8.54
C PHE A 213 -15.40 14.14 7.19
N THR A 214 -15.22 15.39 6.75
CA THR A 214 -15.80 15.89 5.48
C THR A 214 -14.77 16.15 4.38
N THR A 215 -13.67 16.84 4.67
CA THR A 215 -12.61 17.10 3.67
C THR A 215 -11.34 17.59 4.35
N CYS A 216 -10.17 17.34 3.77
CA CYS A 216 -8.95 17.95 4.27
C CYS A 216 -8.70 19.31 3.63
N THR A 217 -9.20 20.36 4.29
CA THR A 217 -8.92 21.76 3.95
C THR A 217 -8.67 22.54 5.23
N ALA A 218 -8.07 23.73 5.12
CA ALA A 218 -7.88 24.64 6.26
C ALA A 218 -9.19 25.02 6.98
N ALA A 219 -10.36 24.81 6.34
CA ALA A 219 -11.66 25.04 6.93
C ALA A 219 -12.19 23.87 7.76
N ASN A 220 -11.58 22.67 7.68
CA ASN A 220 -12.02 21.51 8.45
C ASN A 220 -11.96 21.81 9.96
N PRO A 221 -13.08 21.63 10.71
CA PRO A 221 -13.14 21.95 12.14
C PRO A 221 -12.14 21.15 12.98
N TRP A 222 -11.85 19.91 12.58
CA TRP A 222 -10.92 19.03 13.29
C TRP A 222 -9.45 19.46 13.15
N LEU A 223 -9.12 20.39 12.25
CA LEU A 223 -7.77 21.00 12.24
C LEU A 223 -7.57 21.96 13.40
N ARG A 224 -8.63 22.67 13.83
CA ARG A 224 -8.56 23.67 14.91
C ARG A 224 -8.90 23.07 16.26
N GLN A 225 -9.88 22.16 16.29
CA GLN A 225 -10.37 21.49 17.48
C GLN A 225 -10.59 20.01 17.13
N PRO A 226 -9.51 19.23 16.99
CA PRO A 226 -9.62 17.80 16.78
C PRO A 226 -10.38 17.14 17.93
N PRO A 227 -11.22 16.12 17.66
CA PRO A 227 -11.75 15.25 18.70
C PRO A 227 -10.65 14.65 19.58
N ALA A 228 -10.95 14.36 20.85
CA ALA A 228 -9.97 13.81 21.78
C ALA A 228 -9.39 12.45 21.33
N THR A 229 -10.17 11.67 20.59
CA THR A 229 -9.73 10.42 19.93
C THR A 229 -8.70 10.71 18.85
N VAL A 230 -8.97 11.67 17.97
CA VAL A 230 -8.05 12.14 16.93
C VAL A 230 -6.76 12.72 17.52
N GLU A 231 -6.84 13.53 18.58
CA GLU A 231 -5.66 14.05 19.28
C GLU A 231 -4.77 12.93 19.82
N ALA A 232 -5.38 11.93 20.45
CA ALA A 232 -4.67 10.78 20.98
C ALA A 232 -4.05 9.94 19.87
N LEU A 233 -4.78 9.70 18.76
CA LEU A 233 -4.27 8.97 17.60
C LEU A 233 -3.08 9.71 16.96
N VAL A 234 -3.16 11.04 16.80
CA VAL A 234 -2.03 11.87 16.36
C VAL A 234 -0.85 11.70 17.29
N ALA A 235 -1.04 11.73 18.61
CA ALA A 235 0.04 11.53 19.57
C ALA A 235 0.72 10.16 19.42
N SER A 236 -0.06 9.08 19.30
CA SER A 236 0.48 7.72 19.08
C SER A 236 1.21 7.59 17.74
N ILE A 237 0.65 8.13 16.64
CA ILE A 237 1.33 8.13 15.33
C ILE A 237 2.67 8.85 15.41
N ARG A 238 2.72 10.00 16.10
CA ARG A 238 3.95 10.80 16.22
C ARG A 238 5.00 10.12 17.10
N ALA A 239 4.59 9.40 18.13
CA ALA A 239 5.48 8.53 18.91
C ALA A 239 6.14 7.48 18.02
N GLY A 240 5.43 7.05 16.98
CA GLY A 240 5.98 6.24 15.90
C GLY A 240 5.78 4.76 16.16
N GLY A 241 5.63 4.04 15.06
CA GLY A 241 5.18 2.67 15.09
C GLY A 241 3.78 2.60 15.71
N LEU A 242 2.78 2.76 14.87
CA LEU A 242 1.42 2.36 15.21
C LEU A 242 0.84 1.79 13.95
N THR A 243 0.19 0.63 14.07
CA THR A 243 -0.61 0.10 12.96
C THR A 243 -2.08 0.30 13.28
N VAL A 244 -2.76 1.07 12.45
CA VAL A 244 -4.21 1.28 12.54
C VAL A 244 -4.91 0.13 11.82
N LEU A 245 -5.71 -0.64 12.56
CA LEU A 245 -6.57 -1.70 12.04
C LEU A 245 -7.96 -1.10 11.80
N ASN A 246 -8.36 -0.99 10.53
CA ASN A 246 -9.60 -0.34 10.17
C ASN A 246 -10.68 -1.37 9.81
N TRP A 247 -11.62 -1.56 10.74
CA TRP A 247 -12.77 -2.48 10.66
C TRP A 247 -14.07 -1.74 10.35
N GLY A 248 -14.11 -0.43 10.58
CA GLY A 248 -15.27 0.42 10.35
C GLY A 248 -14.94 1.74 9.63
N PRO A 249 -15.63 2.85 9.98
CA PRO A 249 -15.38 4.17 9.40
C PRO A 249 -13.93 4.63 9.58
N MET A 250 -13.37 5.21 8.53
CA MET A 250 -12.02 5.76 8.50
C MET A 250 -11.92 7.22 8.99
N SER A 251 -13.01 7.82 9.48
CA SER A 251 -13.09 9.24 9.80
C SER A 251 -12.03 9.70 10.79
N GLU A 252 -11.80 8.93 11.86
CA GLU A 252 -10.80 9.28 12.88
C GLU A 252 -9.39 9.36 12.29
N ILE A 253 -8.98 8.34 11.53
CA ILE A 253 -7.67 8.32 10.90
C ILE A 253 -7.55 9.35 9.77
N ALA A 254 -8.63 9.62 9.02
CA ALA A 254 -8.67 10.73 8.06
C ALA A 254 -8.44 12.09 8.75
N GLY A 255 -9.07 12.29 9.91
CA GLY A 255 -8.86 13.43 10.79
C GLY A 255 -7.40 13.57 11.22
N ALA A 256 -6.81 12.49 11.72
CA ALA A 256 -5.42 12.46 12.16
C ALA A 256 -4.44 12.73 11.01
N VAL A 257 -4.62 12.07 9.87
CA VAL A 257 -3.77 12.30 8.67
C VAL A 257 -3.91 13.74 8.20
N CYS A 258 -5.12 14.30 8.12
CA CYS A 258 -5.31 15.70 7.74
C CYS A 258 -4.64 16.67 8.71
N TRP A 259 -4.76 16.41 10.02
CA TRP A 259 -4.08 17.22 11.02
C TRP A 259 -2.55 17.18 10.83
N LEU A 260 -1.98 15.99 10.59
CA LEU A 260 -0.56 15.80 10.34
C LEU A 260 -0.11 16.48 9.03
N GLU A 261 -0.89 16.42 7.95
CA GLU A 261 -0.58 17.13 6.70
C GLU A 261 -0.38 18.63 6.91
N HIS A 262 -1.17 19.23 7.81
CA HIS A 262 -1.14 20.67 8.07
C HIS A 262 -0.13 21.10 9.15
N HIS A 263 0.12 20.27 10.17
CA HIS A 263 0.87 20.68 11.36
C HIS A 263 2.19 19.92 11.56
N ALA A 264 2.31 18.70 11.03
CA ALA A 264 3.47 17.84 11.23
C ALA A 264 3.71 16.90 10.02
N PRO A 265 3.94 17.44 8.81
CA PRO A 265 3.99 16.63 7.58
C PRO A 265 5.12 15.58 7.58
N ALA A 266 6.18 15.78 8.36
CA ALA A 266 7.26 14.81 8.51
C ALA A 266 6.82 13.52 9.24
N ASP A 267 5.77 13.60 10.06
CA ASP A 267 5.23 12.46 10.81
C ASP A 267 4.26 11.61 9.97
N LEU A 268 3.89 12.05 8.76
CA LEU A 268 3.00 11.27 7.87
C LEU A 268 3.60 9.90 7.53
N ALA A 269 4.92 9.80 7.32
CA ALA A 269 5.59 8.54 6.99
C ALA A 269 5.48 7.48 8.10
N LYS A 270 5.01 7.85 9.30
CA LYS A 270 4.75 6.94 10.42
C LYS A 270 3.33 6.36 10.38
N VAL A 271 2.44 6.89 9.54
CA VAL A 271 1.07 6.43 9.39
C VAL A 271 1.08 5.09 8.65
N ARG A 272 0.61 4.04 9.33
CA ARG A 272 0.42 2.71 8.78
C ARG A 272 -1.00 2.25 9.05
N ILE A 273 -1.72 1.90 8.00
CA ILE A 273 -3.14 1.52 8.04
C ILE A 273 -3.27 0.19 7.32
N ILE A 274 -4.02 -0.73 7.91
CA ILE A 274 -4.48 -1.96 7.25
C ILE A 274 -5.99 -1.92 7.31
N SER A 275 -6.64 -1.83 6.16
CA SER A 275 -8.08 -1.71 6.06
C SER A 275 -8.72 -3.01 5.59
N HIS A 276 -9.86 -3.33 6.20
CA HIS A 276 -10.77 -4.35 5.71
C HIS A 276 -11.87 -3.70 4.89
N TRP A 277 -12.05 -4.22 3.67
CA TRP A 277 -13.22 -3.99 2.83
C TRP A 277 -13.60 -2.51 2.74
N THR A 278 -12.66 -1.65 2.38
CA THR A 278 -12.94 -0.24 2.07
C THR A 278 -13.28 -0.04 0.59
N ASP A 279 -13.10 -1.08 -0.22
CA ASP A 279 -13.41 -1.09 -1.65
C ASP A 279 -14.19 -2.36 -2.05
N PRO A 280 -15.08 -2.33 -3.06
CA PRO A 280 -15.74 -3.53 -3.55
C PRO A 280 -14.73 -4.55 -4.07
N SER A 281 -14.96 -5.84 -3.83
CA SER A 281 -14.03 -6.90 -4.23
C SER A 281 -14.62 -7.92 -5.20
N PRO A 282 -13.80 -8.63 -5.98
CA PRO A 282 -14.28 -9.59 -6.98
C PRO A 282 -15.07 -10.73 -6.35
N GLY A 283 -16.29 -10.95 -6.83
CA GLY A 283 -17.20 -11.99 -6.30
C GLY A 283 -17.97 -11.58 -5.04
N TYR A 284 -17.66 -10.42 -4.47
CA TYR A 284 -18.32 -9.84 -3.31
C TYR A 284 -19.12 -8.61 -3.76
N PRO A 285 -20.46 -8.72 -3.90
CA PRO A 285 -21.23 -7.67 -4.55
C PRO A 285 -21.14 -6.34 -3.81
N SER A 286 -21.00 -5.25 -4.56
CA SER A 286 -21.14 -3.86 -4.10
C SER A 286 -22.55 -3.47 -3.65
N ARG A 287 -23.44 -4.44 -3.41
CA ARG A 287 -24.88 -4.20 -3.21
C ARG A 287 -25.12 -3.40 -1.93
N GLY A 288 -25.34 -2.10 -2.11
CA GLY A 288 -25.96 -1.23 -1.13
C GLY A 288 -25.11 -0.89 0.09
N GLN A 289 -23.90 -0.35 -0.11
CA GLN A 289 -23.12 0.26 0.98
C GLN A 289 -22.54 -0.71 2.04
N ALA A 290 -22.37 -1.99 1.71
CA ALA A 290 -21.91 -3.01 2.66
C ALA A 290 -20.41 -2.95 3.03
N TYR A 291 -19.61 -2.14 2.33
CA TYR A 291 -18.18 -1.98 2.59
C TYR A 291 -17.94 -0.69 3.38
N ASN A 292 -16.85 -0.66 4.16
CA ASN A 292 -16.63 0.34 5.22
C ASN A 292 -16.64 1.78 4.73
N CYS A 293 -16.19 2.04 3.50
CA CYS A 293 -16.20 3.38 2.94
C CYS A 293 -17.56 3.95 2.63
N ALA A 294 -18.57 3.11 2.43
CA ALA A 294 -19.92 3.65 2.27
C ALA A 294 -20.46 4.26 3.57
N LYS A 295 -19.84 3.92 4.72
CA LYS A 295 -20.13 4.53 6.01
C LYS A 295 -19.55 5.95 6.08
N ASP A 296 -18.42 6.24 5.44
CA ASP A 296 -17.80 7.58 5.44
C ASP A 296 -16.96 7.90 4.19
N GLN A 297 -17.66 7.98 3.04
CA GLN A 297 -17.03 8.10 1.72
C GLN A 297 -15.96 9.18 1.63
N SER A 298 -16.19 10.35 2.23
CA SER A 298 -15.23 11.46 2.19
C SER A 298 -13.92 11.18 2.91
N ALA A 299 -13.97 10.45 4.04
CA ALA A 299 -12.79 10.04 4.79
C ALA A 299 -12.00 8.99 3.99
N CYS A 300 -12.71 8.01 3.46
CA CYS A 300 -12.16 6.97 2.64
C CYS A 300 -11.47 7.50 1.38
N ASP A 301 -12.18 8.28 0.56
CA ASP A 301 -11.65 8.88 -0.66
C ASP A 301 -10.39 9.70 -0.36
N TYR A 302 -10.41 10.46 0.74
CA TYR A 302 -9.27 11.26 1.17
C TYR A 302 -8.05 10.39 1.50
N LEU A 303 -8.21 9.29 2.24
CA LEU A 303 -7.11 8.41 2.64
C LEU A 303 -6.54 7.60 1.48
N HIS A 304 -7.39 7.01 0.64
CA HIS A 304 -6.94 6.33 -0.58
C HIS A 304 -6.21 7.31 -1.50
N GLN A 305 -6.68 8.56 -1.63
CA GLN A 305 -5.94 9.58 -2.36
C GLN A 305 -4.64 9.96 -1.65
N ALA A 306 -4.63 10.10 -0.32
CA ALA A 306 -3.45 10.46 0.46
C ALA A 306 -2.33 9.42 0.31
N ALA A 307 -2.67 8.12 0.28
CA ALA A 307 -1.73 7.03 0.06
C ALA A 307 -1.16 7.03 -1.37
N ARG A 308 -1.99 7.35 -2.37
CA ARG A 308 -1.53 7.48 -3.78
C ARG A 308 -0.74 8.78 -4.04
N ARG A 309 -0.91 9.83 -3.23
CA ARG A 309 -0.20 11.11 -3.36
C ARG A 309 1.25 10.95 -2.92
N ALA A 310 2.16 10.83 -3.88
CA ALA A 310 3.61 10.67 -3.68
C ALA A 310 3.95 9.45 -2.80
N ALA A 311 4.53 8.42 -3.41
CA ALA A 311 4.95 7.21 -2.70
C ALA A 311 5.70 7.57 -1.40
N ASN A 312 5.33 6.91 -0.29
CA ASN A 312 5.91 7.06 1.05
C ASN A 312 5.36 8.18 1.95
N ARG A 313 4.23 8.82 1.63
CA ARG A 313 3.59 9.76 2.58
C ARG A 313 2.83 9.06 3.68
N ILE A 314 1.99 8.09 3.36
CA ILE A 314 1.35 7.20 4.32
C ILE A 314 1.36 5.78 3.73
N SER A 315 1.26 4.76 4.57
CA SER A 315 1.12 3.37 4.15
C SER A 315 -0.32 2.92 4.43
N LEU A 316 -1.05 2.55 3.39
CA LEU A 316 -2.43 2.03 3.43
C LEU A 316 -2.49 0.72 2.66
N VAL A 317 -2.50 -0.39 3.40
CA VAL A 317 -2.71 -1.72 2.84
C VAL A 317 -4.20 -1.98 2.77
N GLU A 318 -4.77 -1.87 1.57
CA GLU A 318 -6.17 -2.23 1.33
C GLU A 318 -6.30 -3.72 1.03
N LEU A 319 -7.11 -4.42 1.83
CA LEU A 319 -7.28 -5.87 1.76
C LEU A 319 -8.52 -6.30 0.96
N GLY A 320 -9.39 -5.38 0.56
CA GLY A 320 -10.70 -5.69 0.03
C GLY A 320 -11.50 -6.56 1.00
N GLY A 321 -12.45 -7.31 0.46
CA GLY A 321 -13.20 -8.34 1.17
C GLY A 321 -12.41 -9.63 1.44
N SER A 322 -11.08 -9.62 1.49
CA SER A 322 -10.28 -10.86 1.63
C SER A 322 -10.55 -11.60 2.93
N GLY A 323 -10.82 -10.87 4.01
CA GLY A 323 -11.25 -11.42 5.29
C GLY A 323 -12.64 -12.06 5.23
N GLN A 324 -13.61 -11.41 4.58
CA GLN A 324 -14.92 -12.02 4.32
C GLN A 324 -14.76 -13.31 3.52
N ARG A 325 -13.94 -13.30 2.47
CA ARG A 325 -13.67 -14.50 1.68
C ARG A 325 -13.01 -15.60 2.47
N PHE A 326 -12.11 -15.25 3.38
CA PHE A 326 -11.51 -16.21 4.28
C PHE A 326 -12.57 -16.87 5.16
N VAL A 327 -13.47 -16.11 5.78
CA VAL A 327 -14.57 -16.66 6.61
C VAL A 327 -15.48 -17.57 5.79
N ASP A 328 -15.83 -17.18 4.55
CA ASP A 328 -16.72 -17.95 3.68
C ASP A 328 -16.08 -19.26 3.19
N GLU A 329 -14.76 -19.26 2.94
CA GLU A 329 -14.08 -20.36 2.26
C GLU A 329 -13.11 -21.15 3.16
N ALA A 330 -13.02 -20.84 4.47
CA ALA A 330 -12.06 -21.47 5.40
C ALA A 330 -12.25 -22.99 5.55
N ASP A 331 -13.48 -23.44 5.81
CA ASP A 331 -13.77 -24.88 5.98
C ASP A 331 -13.60 -25.62 4.65
N ASP A 332 -14.25 -25.12 3.60
CA ASP A 332 -14.30 -25.81 2.30
C ASP A 332 -13.00 -25.73 1.51
N ARG A 333 -12.52 -24.51 1.20
CA ARG A 333 -11.41 -24.31 0.27
C ARG A 333 -10.06 -24.34 0.96
N CYS A 334 -9.98 -23.87 2.20
CA CYS A 334 -8.77 -23.91 2.99
C CYS A 334 -8.62 -25.22 3.78
N ALA A 335 -9.67 -26.07 3.77
CA ALA A 335 -9.69 -27.37 4.43
C ALA A 335 -9.32 -27.28 5.92
N ALA A 336 -9.73 -26.20 6.59
CA ALA A 336 -9.44 -25.96 7.99
C ALA A 336 -10.62 -26.39 8.87
N ASP A 337 -10.34 -27.06 9.98
CA ASP A 337 -11.34 -27.27 11.02
C ASP A 337 -11.65 -25.94 11.70
N THR A 338 -12.79 -25.34 11.33
CA THR A 338 -13.24 -24.03 11.82
C THR A 338 -13.94 -24.10 13.18
N SER A 339 -14.07 -25.30 13.77
CA SER A 339 -14.78 -25.48 15.04
C SER A 339 -14.02 -24.85 16.21
N VAL A 340 -14.77 -24.14 17.05
CA VAL A 340 -14.25 -23.48 18.26
C VAL A 340 -15.08 -23.88 19.48
N PRO A 341 -14.43 -24.30 20.59
CA PRO A 341 -15.12 -24.59 21.85
C PRO A 341 -16.01 -23.43 22.32
N ASN A 342 -17.18 -23.75 22.86
CA ASN A 342 -18.13 -22.76 23.36
C ASN A 342 -17.90 -22.43 24.84
N ASN A 343 -16.75 -21.83 25.15
CA ASN A 343 -16.33 -21.39 26.48
C ASN A 343 -15.44 -20.14 26.38
N GLY A 344 -15.50 -19.29 27.41
CA GLY A 344 -14.72 -18.03 27.44
C GLY A 344 -14.99 -17.18 26.20
N LEU A 345 -13.93 -16.74 25.51
CA LEU A 345 -13.98 -16.03 24.23
C LEU A 345 -14.68 -16.85 23.13
N GLY A 346 -14.63 -18.18 23.22
CA GLY A 346 -15.26 -19.09 22.27
C GLY A 346 -16.78 -18.94 22.19
N ALA A 347 -17.43 -18.48 23.26
CA ALA A 347 -18.86 -18.15 23.23
C ALA A 347 -19.19 -16.98 22.30
N LEU A 348 -18.23 -16.06 22.10
CA LEU A 348 -18.34 -14.95 21.17
C LEU A 348 -18.01 -15.40 19.74
N LEU A 349 -17.03 -16.31 19.59
CA LEU A 349 -16.63 -16.84 18.29
C LEU A 349 -17.64 -17.79 17.64
N ASN A 350 -18.52 -18.41 18.44
CA ASN A 350 -19.61 -19.25 17.92
C ASN A 350 -20.75 -18.46 17.25
N VAL A 351 -20.59 -17.14 17.10
CA VAL A 351 -21.39 -16.35 16.16
C VAL A 351 -20.83 -16.57 14.76
N THR A 352 -21.44 -17.48 14.01
CA THR A 352 -20.96 -17.93 12.71
C THR A 352 -21.71 -17.23 11.57
N LYS A 353 -21.07 -17.17 10.38
CA LYS A 353 -21.80 -17.01 9.11
C LYS A 353 -22.60 -18.29 8.80
N ASP A 354 -23.35 -18.28 7.71
CA ASP A 354 -24.08 -19.44 7.19
C ASP A 354 -23.17 -20.65 6.86
N THR A 355 -21.85 -20.42 6.81
CA THR A 355 -20.80 -21.43 6.57
C THR A 355 -20.33 -22.17 7.83
N GLY A 356 -20.78 -21.76 9.03
CA GLY A 356 -20.32 -22.36 10.28
C GLY A 356 -18.95 -21.87 10.77
N THR A 357 -18.25 -21.04 9.99
CA THR A 357 -17.02 -20.35 10.40
C THR A 357 -17.34 -19.16 11.29
N PRO A 358 -16.57 -18.89 12.37
CA PRO A 358 -16.64 -17.63 13.11
C PRO A 358 -16.53 -16.42 12.18
N ASP A 359 -17.45 -15.46 12.32
CA ASP A 359 -17.52 -14.27 11.48
C ASP A 359 -16.42 -13.23 11.80
N MET A 360 -15.15 -13.59 11.58
CA MET A 360 -13.97 -12.74 11.89
C MET A 360 -13.40 -12.05 10.64
N SER A 361 -14.26 -11.53 9.76
CA SER A 361 -13.91 -10.89 8.49
C SER A 361 -12.84 -9.80 8.68
N ASP A 362 -13.05 -8.87 9.61
CA ASP A 362 -12.10 -7.81 9.95
C ASP A 362 -10.76 -8.31 10.50
N GLY A 363 -10.74 -9.56 10.98
CA GLY A 363 -9.56 -10.22 11.53
C GLY A 363 -8.39 -10.30 10.55
N ALA A 364 -8.65 -10.24 9.24
CA ALA A 364 -7.61 -10.16 8.22
C ALA A 364 -6.58 -9.04 8.49
N THR A 365 -7.02 -7.92 9.06
CA THR A 365 -6.16 -6.75 9.34
C THR A 365 -5.01 -7.04 10.31
N PHE A 366 -5.16 -8.01 11.22
CA PHE A 366 -4.09 -8.40 12.15
C PHE A 366 -3.62 -9.84 11.95
N LEU A 367 -4.48 -10.74 11.47
CA LEU A 367 -4.09 -12.13 11.22
C LEU A 367 -2.97 -12.20 10.18
N LEU A 368 -2.97 -11.34 9.18
CA LEU A 368 -1.88 -11.26 8.20
C LEU A 368 -0.52 -10.87 8.83
N LEU A 369 -0.53 -10.04 9.88
CA LEU A 369 0.69 -9.68 10.61
C LEU A 369 1.31 -10.89 11.31
N VAL A 370 0.49 -11.80 11.87
CA VAL A 370 0.97 -12.99 12.59
C VAL A 370 1.15 -14.23 11.72
N THR A 371 0.75 -14.18 10.44
CA THR A 371 0.76 -15.32 9.51
C THR A 371 1.71 -15.13 8.31
N GLY A 372 2.62 -14.18 8.38
CA GLY A 372 3.63 -13.97 7.32
C GLY A 372 4.02 -12.51 7.10
N GLY A 373 3.33 -11.56 7.74
CA GLY A 373 3.60 -10.14 7.58
C GLY A 373 3.09 -9.59 6.25
N LEU A 374 3.46 -8.34 5.96
CA LEU A 374 2.93 -7.56 4.84
C LEU A 374 4.01 -7.00 3.89
N GLU A 375 5.26 -7.47 3.98
CA GLU A 375 6.41 -6.90 3.24
C GLU A 375 6.18 -6.79 1.72
N SER A 376 5.40 -7.71 1.15
CA SER A 376 5.16 -7.76 -0.29
C SER A 376 3.78 -7.21 -0.68
N TYR A 377 3.03 -6.62 0.24
CA TYR A 377 1.71 -6.05 -0.03
C TYR A 377 1.86 -4.66 -0.65
N VAL A 378 0.91 -4.32 -1.52
CA VAL A 378 0.78 -2.96 -2.04
C VAL A 378 0.19 -2.09 -0.93
N ASP A 379 0.83 -0.97 -0.62
CA ASP A 379 0.48 -0.12 0.51
C ASP A 379 0.16 1.33 0.11
N ASP A 380 -0.21 1.55 -1.15
CA ASP A 380 -0.59 2.85 -1.69
C ASP A 380 -2.11 3.07 -1.70
N GLY A 381 -2.88 2.23 -1.01
CA GLY A 381 -4.34 2.27 -1.00
C GLY A 381 -4.97 1.90 -2.34
N THR A 382 -4.26 1.18 -3.22
CA THR A 382 -4.86 0.66 -4.44
C THR A 382 -5.86 -0.44 -4.13
N ASP A 383 -7.11 -0.09 -4.38
CA ASP A 383 -8.29 -0.91 -4.63
C ASP A 383 -7.96 -2.33 -5.11
N ASP A 384 -8.43 -3.32 -4.35
CA ASP A 384 -8.31 -4.77 -4.61
C ASP A 384 -6.89 -5.34 -4.82
N ALA A 385 -5.83 -4.52 -4.74
CA ALA A 385 -4.46 -4.95 -5.06
C ALA A 385 -4.01 -6.14 -4.22
N ASN A 386 -4.49 -6.23 -2.97
CA ASN A 386 -4.12 -7.30 -2.05
C ASN A 386 -5.22 -8.33 -1.82
N PHE A 387 -6.40 -8.21 -2.42
CA PHE A 387 -7.56 -9.08 -2.12
C PHE A 387 -7.23 -10.57 -2.25
N THR A 388 -6.71 -10.99 -3.41
CA THR A 388 -6.38 -12.40 -3.66
C THR A 388 -5.22 -12.86 -2.78
N LYS A 389 -4.24 -11.99 -2.55
CA LYS A 389 -3.03 -12.29 -1.80
C LYS A 389 -3.32 -12.48 -0.31
N GLY A 390 -4.09 -11.57 0.28
CA GLY A 390 -4.57 -11.65 1.66
C GLY A 390 -5.33 -12.95 1.89
N PHE A 391 -6.28 -13.27 1.02
CA PHE A 391 -7.02 -14.53 1.09
C PHE A 391 -6.09 -15.75 1.04
N GLN A 392 -5.15 -15.82 0.09
CA GLN A 392 -4.24 -16.95 -0.03
C GLN A 392 -3.36 -17.14 1.21
N GLN A 393 -2.84 -16.06 1.77
CA GLN A 393 -2.03 -16.12 2.99
C GLN A 393 -2.85 -16.62 4.19
N LEU A 394 -4.05 -16.07 4.40
CA LEU A 394 -4.96 -16.54 5.46
C LEU A 394 -5.35 -18.01 5.25
N CYS A 395 -5.63 -18.40 4.00
CA CYS A 395 -6.04 -19.75 3.66
C CYS A 395 -4.94 -20.78 3.95
N VAL A 396 -3.68 -20.46 3.62
CA VAL A 396 -2.52 -21.30 3.97
C VAL A 396 -2.33 -21.40 5.48
N ALA A 397 -2.60 -20.31 6.21
CA ALA A 397 -2.45 -20.26 7.67
C ALA A 397 -3.67 -20.77 8.44
N ALA A 398 -4.78 -21.09 7.76
CA ALA A 398 -6.07 -21.37 8.37
C ALA A 398 -6.02 -22.44 9.48
N PRO A 399 -5.36 -23.60 9.29
CA PRO A 399 -5.27 -24.60 10.36
C PRO A 399 -4.59 -24.06 11.63
N ALA A 400 -3.51 -23.30 11.47
CA ALA A 400 -2.77 -22.71 12.60
C ALA A 400 -3.57 -21.61 13.30
N ILE A 401 -4.37 -20.83 12.56
CA ILE A 401 -5.26 -19.83 13.12
C ILE A 401 -6.28 -20.50 14.05
N PHE A 402 -7.00 -21.52 13.57
CA PHE A 402 -8.03 -22.19 14.37
C PHE A 402 -7.43 -23.02 15.52
N ASP A 403 -6.25 -23.63 15.34
CA ASP A 403 -5.51 -24.27 16.45
C ASP A 403 -5.16 -23.26 17.56
N HIS A 404 -4.67 -22.08 17.18
CA HIS A 404 -4.37 -21.01 18.13
C HIS A 404 -5.63 -20.57 18.86
N LEU A 405 -6.72 -20.32 18.14
CA LEU A 405 -8.01 -19.97 18.73
C LEU A 405 -8.42 -21.01 19.77
N ARG A 406 -8.53 -22.29 19.40
CA ARG A 406 -8.96 -23.37 20.32
C ARG A 406 -8.14 -23.45 21.61
N THR A 407 -6.86 -23.06 21.57
CA THR A 407 -5.96 -23.14 22.72
C THR A 407 -5.93 -21.88 23.60
N HIS A 408 -6.52 -20.77 23.15
CA HIS A 408 -6.43 -19.45 23.80
C HIS A 408 -7.80 -18.80 24.07
N LEU A 409 -8.87 -19.59 24.23
CA LEU A 409 -10.23 -19.06 24.49
C LEU A 409 -10.56 -18.78 25.97
N ASN A 410 -9.74 -19.24 26.92
CA ASN A 410 -10.05 -19.17 28.35
C ASN A 410 -9.50 -17.94 29.05
#